data_AF-A0A356WXH8-F1
#
_entry.id   AF-A0A356WXH8-F1
#
_cell.length_a   1.000
_cell.length_b   1.000
_cell.length_c   1.000
_cell.angle_alpha   90.00
_cell.angle_beta   90.00
_cell.angle_gamma   90.00
#
_symmetry.space_group_name_H-M   'P 1'
#
loop_
_entity.id
_entity.type
_entity.pdbx_description
1 polymer ?
#
loop_
_entity_poly.entity_id
_entity_poly.type
_entity_poly.pdbx_seq_one_letter_code
_entity_poly.pdbx_strand_id
1 'polypeptide(L)'
;EAFISYLKREQYGATPILKGNNFNERTGQIDRNNEELFPRRYSPDPRHLDYYARYSSDLDFFWNYQVNHMYIRYFNWNFIGREADIQDAGWRSGIKEPAYPDNKASNAYFFIPFLLGLFGMIYHFSNDWKRAFSVLALFIVTGLAIIVLLNQPPYQPRERDYAYVGSFFAFSIWIGLGVTGIIELLKKYANNKFAAYGTLGILLLASPVWMGYQNWDDHDRSNRYVAPDYARNLLESTAPHSILFTNGDNDTFPLWYLQEVEAVRTDVRIVCLS
;
A
#
# COMPACT_ATOMS: atom_id res chain seq x y z
N GLU A 1 -31.59 20.53 -3.98
CA GLU A 1 -30.77 19.71 -4.91
C GLU A 1 -29.29 19.69 -4.57
N ALA A 2 -28.62 20.84 -4.37
CA ALA A 2 -27.19 20.88 -4.03
C ALA A 2 -26.78 20.04 -2.80
N PHE A 3 -27.58 20.05 -1.73
CA PHE A 3 -27.33 19.22 -0.54
C PHE A 3 -27.44 17.71 -0.83
N ILE A 4 -28.40 17.30 -1.66
CA ILE A 4 -28.56 15.90 -2.07
C ILE A 4 -27.41 15.47 -2.98
N SER A 5 -26.95 16.33 -3.88
CA SER A 5 -25.78 16.08 -4.74
C SER A 5 -24.48 15.96 -3.92
N TYR A 6 -24.30 16.83 -2.92
CA TYR A 6 -23.21 16.74 -1.94
C TYR A 6 -23.23 15.40 -1.19
N LEU A 7 -24.39 15.02 -0.63
CA LEU A 7 -24.57 13.74 0.07
C LEU A 7 -24.37 12.51 -0.84
N LYS A 8 -24.76 12.61 -2.12
CA LYS A 8 -24.54 11.57 -3.13
C LYS A 8 -23.11 11.47 -3.62
N ARG A 9 -22.21 12.35 -3.13
CA ARG A 9 -20.79 12.36 -3.50
C ARG A 9 -20.55 12.59 -4.99
N GLU A 10 -21.52 13.16 -5.71
CA GLU A 10 -21.40 13.50 -7.14
C GLU A 10 -20.28 14.52 -7.39
N GLN A 11 -19.94 15.32 -6.37
CA GLN A 11 -18.80 16.25 -6.36
C GLN A 11 -17.43 15.57 -6.55
N TYR A 12 -17.31 14.27 -6.26
CA TYR A 12 -16.07 13.53 -6.40
C TYR A 12 -15.86 12.98 -7.83
N GLY A 13 -16.82 13.22 -8.73
CA GLY A 13 -16.79 12.73 -10.10
C GLY A 13 -17.00 11.22 -10.22
N ALA A 14 -17.11 10.73 -11.45
CA ALA A 14 -17.13 9.29 -11.74
C ALA A 14 -15.72 8.85 -12.15
N THR A 15 -15.18 7.86 -11.46
CA THR A 15 -13.95 7.16 -11.89
C THR A 15 -14.31 6.16 -12.99
N PRO A 16 -13.89 6.38 -14.24
CA PRO A 16 -14.23 5.46 -15.31
C PRO A 16 -13.42 4.16 -15.16
N ILE A 17 -14.07 3.01 -15.32
CA ILE A 17 -13.42 1.69 -15.15
C ILE A 17 -13.15 1.04 -16.50
N LEU A 18 -14.19 0.90 -17.34
CA LEU A 18 -14.09 0.22 -18.65
C LEU A 18 -14.22 1.17 -19.83
N LYS A 19 -14.96 2.28 -19.66
CA LYS A 19 -15.21 3.28 -20.68
C LYS A 19 -15.47 4.64 -20.02
N GLY A 20 -15.01 5.72 -20.64
CA GLY A 20 -15.23 7.08 -20.16
C GLY A 20 -14.32 8.10 -20.83
N ASN A 21 -14.45 9.36 -20.40
CA ASN A 21 -13.62 10.46 -20.91
C ASN A 21 -12.15 10.29 -20.51
N ASN A 22 -11.26 10.79 -21.36
CA ASN A 22 -9.82 10.55 -21.22
C ASN A 22 -8.98 11.77 -21.62
N PHE A 23 -7.72 11.77 -21.20
CA PHE A 23 -6.74 12.80 -21.54
C PHE A 23 -6.44 12.80 -23.03
N ASN A 24 -6.59 13.96 -23.65
CA ASN A 24 -6.28 14.18 -25.05
C ASN A 24 -4.91 14.85 -25.19
N GLU A 25 -3.97 14.10 -25.77
CA GLU A 25 -2.57 14.52 -26.01
C GLU A 25 -2.47 15.86 -26.78
N ARG A 26 -3.42 16.13 -27.69
CA ARG A 26 -3.36 17.32 -28.56
C ARG A 26 -3.79 18.58 -27.83
N THR A 27 -4.77 18.46 -26.95
CA THR A 27 -5.34 19.62 -26.23
C THR A 27 -4.74 19.77 -24.83
N GLY A 28 -4.09 18.73 -24.30
CA GLY A 28 -3.62 18.68 -22.91
C GLY A 28 -4.75 18.69 -21.89
N GLN A 29 -5.96 18.32 -22.30
CA GLN A 29 -7.18 18.38 -21.49
C GLN A 29 -7.96 17.07 -21.59
N ILE A 30 -8.86 16.83 -20.66
CA ILE A 30 -9.80 15.70 -20.76
C ILE A 30 -10.79 15.96 -21.91
N ASP A 31 -10.84 15.07 -22.89
CA ASP A 31 -11.88 15.11 -23.93
C ASP A 31 -13.22 14.67 -23.34
N ARG A 32 -14.10 15.65 -23.13
CA ARG A 32 -15.45 15.43 -22.59
C ARG A 32 -16.48 15.03 -23.64
N ASN A 33 -16.14 15.16 -24.92
CA ASN A 33 -17.06 14.92 -26.03
C ASN A 33 -17.01 13.46 -26.50
N ASN A 34 -15.89 12.79 -26.28
CA ASN A 34 -15.69 11.40 -26.67
C ASN A 34 -15.33 10.54 -25.45
N GLU A 35 -15.78 9.29 -25.49
CA GLU A 35 -15.40 8.27 -24.53
C GLU A 35 -14.47 7.26 -25.19
N GLU A 36 -13.42 6.88 -24.47
CA GLU A 36 -12.47 5.85 -24.88
C GLU A 36 -12.66 4.58 -24.05
N LEU A 37 -12.20 3.45 -24.58
CA LEU A 37 -12.14 2.20 -23.84
C LEU A 37 -10.90 2.21 -22.93
N PHE A 38 -11.08 1.70 -21.71
CA PHE A 38 -10.03 1.57 -20.69
C PHE A 38 -9.32 2.89 -20.31
N PRO A 39 -10.05 4.00 -20.07
CA PRO A 39 -9.42 5.29 -19.75
C PRO A 39 -8.65 5.21 -18.43
N ARG A 40 -7.39 5.65 -18.42
CA ARG A 40 -6.55 5.71 -17.20
C ARG A 40 -6.21 7.14 -16.79
N ARG A 41 -6.25 8.07 -17.74
CA ARG A 41 -5.86 9.47 -17.56
C ARG A 41 -7.08 10.38 -17.61
N TYR A 42 -7.99 10.23 -16.66
CA TYR A 42 -9.34 10.81 -16.72
C TYR A 42 -9.56 12.06 -15.84
N SER A 43 -8.64 12.35 -14.92
CA SER A 43 -8.85 13.40 -13.92
C SER A 43 -8.67 14.80 -14.50
N PRO A 44 -9.61 15.74 -14.26
CA PRO A 44 -9.50 17.12 -14.73
C PRO A 44 -8.66 18.03 -13.83
N ASP A 45 -8.15 17.57 -12.68
CA ASP A 45 -7.22 18.35 -11.83
C ASP A 45 -6.01 18.81 -12.67
N PRO A 46 -5.70 20.13 -12.74
CA PRO A 46 -4.60 20.66 -13.54
C PRO A 46 -3.24 19.99 -13.27
N ARG A 47 -2.96 19.64 -12.00
CA ARG A 47 -1.70 18.95 -11.65
C ARG A 47 -1.65 17.58 -12.30
N HIS A 48 -2.78 16.89 -12.37
CA HIS A 48 -2.86 15.55 -12.97
C HIS A 48 -2.65 15.62 -14.48
N LEU A 49 -3.18 16.64 -15.15
CA LEU A 49 -2.99 16.85 -16.59
C LEU A 49 -1.50 16.98 -16.95
N ASP A 50 -0.75 17.79 -16.20
CA ASP A 50 0.71 17.95 -16.40
C ASP A 50 1.47 16.63 -16.19
N TYR A 51 1.01 15.79 -15.27
CA TYR A 51 1.61 14.48 -15.04
C TYR A 51 1.23 13.47 -16.13
N TYR A 52 -0.01 13.49 -16.59
CA TYR A 52 -0.49 12.65 -17.68
C TYR A 52 0.24 12.89 -19.00
N ALA A 53 0.63 14.14 -19.28
CA ALA A 53 1.42 14.53 -20.45
C ALA A 53 2.82 13.90 -20.50
N ARG A 54 3.31 13.31 -19.40
CA ARG A 54 4.60 12.60 -19.35
C ARG A 54 4.53 11.20 -19.97
N TYR A 55 3.32 10.70 -20.22
CA TYR A 55 3.07 9.36 -20.73
C TYR A 55 2.55 9.44 -22.15
N SER A 56 2.97 8.49 -22.98
CA SER A 56 2.61 8.40 -24.39
C SER A 56 1.22 7.81 -24.64
N SER A 57 0.65 7.12 -23.66
CA SER A 57 -0.65 6.46 -23.76
C SER A 57 -1.19 6.07 -22.38
N ASP A 58 -2.44 5.62 -22.33
CA ASP A 58 -3.02 5.03 -21.12
C ASP A 58 -2.37 3.72 -20.70
N LEU A 59 -1.92 2.91 -21.66
CA LEU A 59 -1.19 1.67 -21.35
C LEU A 59 0.17 1.99 -20.75
N ASP A 60 0.84 3.02 -21.27
CA ASP A 60 2.10 3.52 -20.72
C ASP A 60 1.92 4.01 -19.28
N PHE A 61 0.90 4.83 -19.02
CA PHE A 61 0.55 5.26 -17.66
C PHE A 61 0.15 4.09 -16.75
N PHE A 62 -0.67 3.16 -17.25
CA PHE A 62 -1.08 1.97 -16.49
C PHE A 62 0.13 1.16 -16.04
N TRP A 63 1.04 0.83 -16.95
CA TRP A 63 2.19 -0.02 -16.62
C TRP A 63 3.23 0.72 -15.77
N ASN A 64 3.61 1.94 -16.16
CA ASN A 64 4.70 2.64 -15.48
C ASN A 64 4.28 3.27 -14.16
N TYR A 65 3.09 3.87 -14.11
CA TYR A 65 2.59 4.46 -12.87
C TYR A 65 1.77 3.44 -12.06
N GLN A 66 0.63 3.00 -12.59
CA GLN A 66 -0.34 2.26 -11.76
C GLN A 66 0.15 0.86 -11.37
N VAL A 67 0.87 0.15 -12.23
CA VAL A 67 1.42 -1.18 -11.92
C VAL A 67 2.81 -1.07 -11.31
N ASN A 68 3.77 -0.45 -12.00
CA ASN A 68 5.15 -0.45 -11.53
C ASN A 68 5.35 0.43 -10.30
N HIS A 69 5.01 1.72 -10.41
CA HIS A 69 5.23 2.68 -9.33
C HIS A 69 4.32 2.45 -8.11
N MET A 70 3.02 2.19 -8.30
CA MET A 70 2.09 2.02 -7.18
C MET A 70 2.12 0.61 -6.57
N TYR A 71 2.25 -0.45 -7.38
CA TYR A 71 2.13 -1.83 -6.90
C TYR A 71 3.47 -2.56 -6.78
N ILE A 72 4.24 -2.71 -7.88
CA ILE A 72 5.48 -3.50 -7.88
C ILE A 72 6.51 -2.91 -6.90
N ARG A 73 6.66 -1.58 -6.89
CA ARG A 73 7.55 -0.90 -5.94
C ARG A 73 7.20 -1.24 -4.48
N TYR A 74 5.91 -1.22 -4.13
CA TYR A 74 5.42 -1.55 -2.79
C TYR A 74 5.56 -3.03 -2.44
N PHE A 75 5.27 -3.89 -3.39
CA PHE A 75 5.51 -5.33 -3.26
C PHE A 75 7.00 -5.57 -2.94
N ASN A 76 7.90 -4.86 -3.63
CA ASN A 76 9.34 -4.96 -3.38
C ASN A 76 9.75 -4.35 -2.03
N TRP A 77 9.12 -3.28 -1.55
CA TRP A 77 9.36 -2.76 -0.20
C TRP A 77 9.09 -3.80 0.89
N ASN A 78 8.09 -4.66 0.69
CA ASN A 78 7.71 -5.68 1.66
C ASN A 78 8.57 -6.94 1.57
N PHE A 79 9.02 -7.33 0.37
CA PHE A 79 9.69 -8.64 0.18
C PHE A 79 11.16 -8.58 -0.25
N ILE A 80 11.67 -7.39 -0.59
CA ILE A 80 13.07 -7.17 -0.99
C ILE A 80 13.75 -6.10 -0.14
N GLY A 81 13.06 -5.00 0.15
CA GLY A 81 13.54 -3.90 0.97
C GLY A 81 13.14 -2.52 0.43
N ARG A 82 13.22 -1.51 1.28
CA ARG A 82 12.75 -0.14 1.02
C ARG A 82 13.94 0.82 0.97
N GLU A 83 13.94 1.75 0.03
CA GLU A 83 15.05 2.70 -0.08
C GLU A 83 15.00 3.80 0.99
N ALA A 84 13.83 4.42 1.18
CA ALA A 84 13.56 5.44 2.20
C ALA A 84 12.05 5.67 2.35
N ASP A 85 11.65 6.44 3.37
CA ASP A 85 10.29 6.98 3.56
C ASP A 85 10.08 8.36 2.94
N ILE A 86 10.77 8.61 1.83
CA ILE A 86 10.66 9.84 1.04
C ILE A 86 9.69 9.58 -0.12
N GLN A 87 8.90 10.61 -0.48
CA GLN A 87 8.00 10.56 -1.63
C GLN A 87 8.74 10.08 -2.88
N ASP A 88 8.11 9.16 -3.62
CA ASP A 88 8.63 8.56 -4.86
C ASP A 88 9.95 7.76 -4.74
N ALA A 89 10.51 7.57 -3.54
CA ALA A 89 11.71 6.75 -3.33
C ALA A 89 11.52 5.31 -3.84
N GLY A 90 12.60 4.66 -4.27
CA GLY A 90 12.57 3.31 -4.85
C GLY A 90 12.55 2.20 -3.81
N TRP A 91 12.85 1.00 -4.27
CA TRP A 91 13.10 -0.17 -3.42
C TRP A 91 14.58 -0.55 -3.52
N ARG A 92 15.11 -1.23 -2.50
CA ARG A 92 16.50 -1.71 -2.51
C ARG A 92 16.60 -3.10 -1.92
N SER A 93 17.59 -3.86 -2.37
CA SER A 93 17.86 -5.20 -1.83
C SER A 93 18.87 -5.21 -0.69
N GLY A 94 19.75 -4.21 -0.60
CA GLY A 94 20.93 -4.24 0.28
C GLY A 94 22.23 -4.67 -0.38
N ILE A 95 22.20 -5.16 -1.63
CA ILE A 95 23.42 -5.53 -2.37
C ILE A 95 24.24 -4.28 -2.75
N LYS A 96 23.56 -3.17 -3.02
CA LYS A 96 24.16 -1.87 -3.28
C LYS A 96 24.06 -0.97 -2.05
N GLU A 97 25.01 -0.05 -1.95
CA GLU A 97 24.99 1.02 -0.95
C GLU A 97 23.67 1.81 -0.99
N PRO A 98 23.14 2.23 0.17
CA PRO A 98 21.93 3.04 0.24
C PRO A 98 22.15 4.42 -0.39
N ALA A 99 21.15 4.90 -1.13
CA ALA A 99 21.08 6.31 -1.51
C ALA A 99 20.82 7.23 -0.29
N TYR A 100 20.16 6.70 0.75
CA TYR A 100 19.80 7.42 1.98
C TYR A 100 20.26 6.63 3.22
N PRO A 101 21.58 6.61 3.52
CA PRO A 101 22.13 5.81 4.62
C PRO A 101 21.56 6.16 5.99
N ASP A 102 21.26 7.44 6.24
CA ASP A 102 20.78 7.93 7.53
C ASP A 102 19.25 7.85 7.68
N ASN A 103 18.54 7.38 6.65
CA ASN A 103 17.09 7.24 6.71
C ASN A 103 16.71 5.93 7.41
N LYS A 104 15.96 6.02 8.51
CA LYS A 104 15.53 4.86 9.29
C LYS A 104 14.74 3.84 8.49
N ALA A 105 13.99 4.28 7.49
CA ALA A 105 13.20 3.39 6.63
C ALA A 105 14.02 2.80 5.46
N SER A 106 15.35 2.91 5.47
CA SER A 106 16.25 2.30 4.48
C SER A 106 16.50 0.82 4.78
N ASN A 107 15.51 0.00 4.46
CA ASN A 107 15.45 -1.41 4.87
C ASN A 107 16.00 -2.32 3.76
N ALA A 108 16.77 -3.34 4.12
CA ALA A 108 17.38 -4.27 3.15
C ALA A 108 17.13 -5.73 3.55
N TYR A 109 16.41 -6.50 2.72
CA TYR A 109 16.09 -7.91 2.99
C TYR A 109 16.85 -8.92 2.11
N PHE A 110 17.75 -8.44 1.25
CA PHE A 110 18.62 -9.27 0.41
C PHE A 110 17.87 -10.30 -0.46
N PHE A 111 16.65 -9.96 -0.87
CA PHE A 111 15.73 -10.86 -1.58
C PHE A 111 15.33 -12.14 -0.82
N ILE A 112 15.67 -12.29 0.46
CA ILE A 112 15.39 -13.50 1.23
C ILE A 112 13.87 -13.81 1.25
N PRO A 113 12.97 -12.88 1.64
CA PRO A 113 11.54 -13.16 1.64
C PRO A 113 11.02 -13.42 0.22
N PHE A 114 11.44 -12.60 -0.73
CA PHE A 114 11.04 -12.71 -2.13
C PHE A 114 11.39 -14.06 -2.75
N LEU A 115 12.63 -14.54 -2.61
CA LEU A 115 13.07 -15.80 -3.16
C LEU A 115 12.41 -17.00 -2.47
N LEU A 116 12.20 -16.94 -1.16
CA LEU A 116 11.44 -17.95 -0.44
C LEU A 116 9.99 -18.03 -0.95
N GLY A 117 9.34 -16.88 -1.17
CA GLY A 117 8.00 -16.82 -1.73
C GLY A 117 7.92 -17.36 -3.15
N LEU A 118 8.88 -17.02 -4.02
CA LEU A 118 8.93 -17.53 -5.38
C LEU A 118 9.14 -19.05 -5.41
N PHE A 119 10.08 -19.55 -4.62
CA PHE A 119 10.32 -20.98 -4.48
C PHE A 119 9.08 -21.71 -3.94
N GLY A 120 8.43 -21.14 -2.92
CA GLY A 120 7.21 -21.71 -2.36
C GLY A 120 6.02 -21.69 -3.30
N MET A 121 5.91 -20.71 -4.19
CA MET A 121 4.93 -20.70 -5.27
C MET A 121 5.16 -21.87 -6.22
N ILE A 122 6.40 -22.06 -6.69
CA ILE A 122 6.77 -23.18 -7.59
C ILE A 122 6.51 -24.52 -6.90
N TYR A 123 6.90 -24.65 -5.63
CA TYR A 123 6.67 -25.84 -4.83
C TYR A 123 5.18 -26.12 -4.66
N HIS A 124 4.36 -25.09 -4.37
CA HIS A 124 2.91 -25.24 -4.25
C HIS A 124 2.28 -25.74 -5.56
N PHE A 125 2.62 -25.14 -6.70
CA PHE A 125 2.10 -25.58 -8.00
C PHE A 125 2.53 -26.99 -8.39
N SER A 126 3.74 -27.39 -8.00
CA SER A 126 4.27 -28.73 -8.30
C SER A 126 3.60 -29.84 -7.49
N ASN A 127 3.08 -29.52 -6.29
CA ASN A 127 2.46 -30.50 -5.39
C ASN A 127 0.92 -30.45 -5.39
N ASP A 128 0.31 -29.27 -5.46
CA ASP A 128 -1.15 -29.08 -5.50
C ASP A 128 -1.51 -27.85 -6.35
N TRP A 129 -1.54 -28.03 -7.67
CA TRP A 129 -1.83 -26.95 -8.60
C TRP A 129 -3.23 -26.33 -8.41
N LYS A 130 -4.21 -27.09 -7.87
CA LYS A 130 -5.58 -26.60 -7.69
C LYS A 130 -5.63 -25.57 -6.57
N ARG A 131 -5.04 -25.89 -5.41
CA ARG A 131 -4.94 -24.93 -4.29
C ARG A 131 -3.96 -23.81 -4.61
N ALA A 132 -2.88 -24.10 -5.33
CA ALA A 132 -1.94 -23.07 -5.79
C ALA A 132 -2.65 -22.05 -6.69
N PHE A 133 -3.52 -22.52 -7.59
CA PHE A 133 -4.34 -21.64 -8.42
C PHE A 133 -5.31 -20.78 -7.60
N SER A 134 -5.90 -21.30 -6.52
CA SER A 134 -6.75 -20.50 -5.62
C SER A 134 -5.96 -19.37 -4.95
N VAL A 135 -4.75 -19.64 -4.47
CA VAL A 135 -3.87 -18.61 -3.87
C VAL A 135 -3.40 -17.62 -4.93
N LEU A 136 -3.09 -18.08 -6.15
CA LEU A 136 -2.75 -17.21 -7.27
C LEU A 136 -3.91 -16.28 -7.65
N ALA A 137 -5.13 -16.80 -7.71
CA ALA A 137 -6.32 -15.99 -7.98
C ALA A 137 -6.49 -14.90 -6.90
N LEU A 138 -6.34 -15.25 -5.63
CA LEU A 138 -6.34 -14.29 -4.53
C LEU A 138 -5.26 -13.22 -4.73
N PHE A 139 -4.02 -13.63 -5.02
CA PHE A 139 -2.88 -12.74 -5.27
C PHE A 139 -3.15 -11.75 -6.41
N ILE A 140 -3.65 -12.25 -7.55
CA ILE A 140 -3.93 -11.41 -8.73
C ILE A 140 -5.10 -10.48 -8.46
N VAL A 141 -6.20 -10.98 -7.88
CA VAL A 141 -7.41 -10.17 -7.66
C VAL A 141 -7.15 -9.04 -6.67
N THR A 142 -6.46 -9.34 -5.57
CA THR A 142 -6.18 -8.37 -4.49
C THR A 142 -4.88 -7.57 -4.71
N GLY A 143 -4.19 -7.80 -5.82
CA GLY A 143 -2.95 -7.12 -6.18
C GLY A 143 -3.08 -6.36 -7.49
N LEU A 144 -3.04 -7.07 -8.62
CA LEU A 144 -3.04 -6.45 -9.95
C LEU A 144 -4.44 -6.07 -10.46
N ALA A 145 -5.46 -6.89 -10.22
CA ALA A 145 -6.80 -6.63 -10.74
C ALA A 145 -7.46 -5.43 -10.04
N ILE A 146 -7.23 -5.27 -8.73
CA ILE A 146 -7.77 -4.13 -7.97
C ILE A 146 -7.24 -2.78 -8.49
N ILE A 147 -6.07 -2.74 -9.13
CA ILE A 147 -5.52 -1.52 -9.77
C ILE A 147 -6.47 -1.03 -10.87
N VAL A 148 -7.01 -1.95 -11.67
CA VAL A 148 -7.96 -1.62 -12.75
C VAL A 148 -9.24 -0.99 -12.17
N LEU A 149 -9.72 -1.55 -11.06
CA LEU A 149 -10.91 -1.08 -10.35
C LEU A 149 -10.69 0.29 -9.70
N LEU A 150 -9.55 0.48 -9.04
CA LEU A 150 -9.24 1.71 -8.32
C LEU A 150 -8.92 2.87 -9.27
N ASN A 151 -8.40 2.57 -10.47
CA ASN A 151 -7.99 3.51 -11.51
C ASN A 151 -7.40 4.80 -10.91
N GLN A 152 -6.30 4.64 -10.18
CA GLN A 152 -5.76 5.67 -9.31
C GLN A 152 -5.14 6.81 -10.15
N PRO A 153 -5.52 8.08 -9.91
CA PRO A 153 -4.85 9.22 -10.53
C PRO A 153 -3.48 9.49 -9.87
N PRO A 154 -2.63 10.32 -10.51
CA PRO A 154 -1.33 10.70 -9.98
C PRO A 154 -1.42 11.50 -8.67
N TYR A 155 -0.28 11.69 -8.01
CA TYR A 155 -0.15 12.45 -6.75
C TYR A 155 -1.08 11.97 -5.63
N GLN A 156 -1.15 10.65 -5.43
CA GLN A 156 -1.84 10.13 -4.25
C GLN A 156 -1.12 10.66 -2.98
N PRO A 157 -1.83 11.17 -1.96
CA PRO A 157 -1.22 11.70 -0.73
C PRO A 157 -0.37 10.68 0.02
N ARG A 158 -0.72 9.42 -0.17
CA ARG A 158 0.08 8.25 0.16
C ARG A 158 -0.27 7.18 -0.84
N GLU A 159 0.67 6.30 -1.01
CA GLU A 159 0.51 5.14 -1.86
C GLU A 159 -0.54 4.22 -1.23
N ARG A 160 -1.41 3.62 -2.04
CA ARG A 160 -2.56 2.85 -1.54
C ARG A 160 -2.17 1.42 -1.17
N ASP A 161 -1.07 1.29 -0.44
CA ASP A 161 -0.50 0.04 0.07
C ASP A 161 -1.54 -0.86 0.76
N TYR A 162 -2.41 -0.25 1.58
CA TYR A 162 -3.52 -0.93 2.26
C TYR A 162 -4.50 -1.64 1.33
N ALA A 163 -4.66 -1.16 0.08
CA ALA A 163 -5.51 -1.83 -0.91
C ALA A 163 -4.88 -3.11 -1.45
N TYR A 164 -3.55 -3.25 -1.36
CA TYR A 164 -2.79 -4.38 -1.90
C TYR A 164 -2.42 -5.43 -0.84
N VAL A 165 -2.72 -5.18 0.43
CA VAL A 165 -2.40 -6.06 1.57
C VAL A 165 -2.88 -7.50 1.35
N GLY A 166 -4.02 -7.71 0.69
CA GLY A 166 -4.51 -9.05 0.36
C GLY A 166 -3.51 -9.86 -0.48
N SER A 167 -2.85 -9.23 -1.44
CA SER A 167 -1.84 -9.89 -2.28
C SER A 167 -0.57 -10.19 -1.49
N PHE A 168 -0.21 -9.35 -0.53
CA PHE A 168 0.97 -9.55 0.31
C PHE A 168 0.76 -10.71 1.28
N PHE A 169 -0.46 -10.85 1.82
CA PHE A 169 -0.85 -12.04 2.57
C PHE A 169 -0.79 -13.31 1.72
N ALA A 170 -1.32 -13.27 0.49
CA ALA A 170 -1.24 -14.41 -0.43
C ALA A 170 0.22 -14.80 -0.73
N PHE A 171 1.11 -13.83 -0.93
CA PHE A 171 2.53 -14.08 -1.13
C PHE A 171 3.21 -14.65 0.12
N SER A 172 2.83 -14.19 1.31
CA SER A 172 3.35 -14.70 2.59
C SER A 172 3.01 -16.19 2.83
N ILE A 173 1.86 -16.67 2.32
CA ILE A 173 1.54 -18.11 2.31
C ILE A 173 2.59 -18.87 1.52
N TRP A 174 2.98 -18.37 0.34
CA TRP A 174 4.04 -19.00 -0.44
C TRP A 174 5.40 -18.91 0.25
N ILE A 175 5.73 -17.84 0.98
CA ILE A 175 6.97 -17.80 1.77
C ILE A 175 7.01 -18.98 2.77
N GLY A 176 5.91 -19.21 3.50
CA GLY A 176 5.79 -20.34 4.42
C GLY A 176 5.89 -21.71 3.73
N LEU A 177 5.24 -21.87 2.58
CA LEU A 177 5.35 -23.09 1.76
C LEU A 177 6.76 -23.27 1.18
N GLY A 178 7.48 -22.19 0.92
CA GLY A 178 8.87 -22.21 0.47
C GLY A 178 9.79 -22.80 1.52
N VAL A 179 9.61 -22.41 2.79
CA VAL A 179 10.33 -23.03 3.91
C VAL A 179 10.03 -24.53 3.98
N THR A 180 8.76 -24.94 3.85
CA THR A 180 8.37 -26.36 3.81
C THR A 180 9.05 -27.11 2.67
N GLY A 181 9.05 -26.57 1.46
CA GLY A 181 9.68 -27.20 0.31
C GLY A 181 11.20 -27.36 0.47
N ILE A 182 11.88 -26.37 1.07
CA ILE A 182 13.32 -26.48 1.36
C ILE A 182 13.57 -27.61 2.36
N ILE A 183 12.72 -27.74 3.39
CA ILE A 183 12.85 -28.80 4.39
C ILE A 183 12.69 -30.18 3.77
N GLU A 184 11.72 -30.36 2.87
CA GLU A 184 11.53 -31.64 2.18
C GLU A 184 12.71 -32.00 1.29
N LEU A 185 13.25 -31.03 0.55
CA LEU A 185 14.48 -31.22 -0.21
C LEU A 185 15.64 -31.61 0.71
N LEU A 186 15.83 -30.91 1.82
CA LEU A 186 16.90 -31.22 2.77
C LEU A 186 16.72 -32.61 3.39
N LYS A 187 15.52 -33.02 3.77
CA LYS A 187 15.24 -34.38 4.28
C LYS A 187 15.58 -35.45 3.25
N LYS A 188 15.41 -35.16 1.95
CA LYS A 188 15.73 -36.09 0.87
C LYS A 188 17.24 -36.27 0.68
N TYR A 189 18.03 -35.22 0.88
CA TYR A 189 19.48 -35.23 0.61
C TYR A 189 20.36 -35.36 1.87
N ALA A 190 19.86 -34.97 3.04
CA ALA A 190 20.58 -35.02 4.31
C ALA A 190 19.98 -36.10 5.21
N ASN A 191 20.76 -37.16 5.49
CA ASN A 191 20.35 -38.28 6.33
C ASN A 191 20.40 -37.95 7.85
N ASN A 192 20.61 -36.68 8.21
CA ASN A 192 20.74 -36.22 9.59
C ASN A 192 19.53 -35.36 9.99
N LYS A 193 18.65 -35.94 10.82
CA LYS A 193 17.44 -35.28 11.33
C LYS A 193 17.74 -34.00 12.11
N PHE A 194 18.85 -33.97 12.88
CA PHE A 194 19.23 -32.76 13.63
C PHE A 194 19.61 -31.61 12.70
N ALA A 195 20.34 -31.89 11.61
CA ALA A 195 20.64 -30.88 10.59
C ALA A 195 19.36 -30.37 9.91
N ALA A 196 18.40 -31.26 9.60
CA ALA A 196 17.13 -30.86 9.00
C ALA A 196 16.29 -29.97 9.94
N TYR A 197 16.17 -30.33 11.23
CA TYR A 197 15.43 -29.52 12.21
C TYR A 197 16.14 -28.21 12.57
N GLY A 198 17.48 -28.20 12.63
CA GLY A 198 18.27 -26.98 12.82
C GLY A 198 18.09 -26.00 11.66
N THR A 199 18.15 -26.50 10.42
CA THR A 199 17.90 -25.67 9.22
C THR A 199 16.46 -25.18 9.14
N LEU A 200 15.47 -25.98 9.56
CA LEU A 200 14.08 -25.52 9.72
C LEU A 200 14.00 -24.33 10.68
N GLY A 201 14.60 -24.44 11.87
CA GLY A 201 14.57 -23.36 12.86
C GLY A 201 15.20 -22.07 12.32
N ILE A 202 16.33 -22.19 11.61
CA ILE A 202 17.01 -21.05 11.00
C ILE A 202 16.15 -20.43 9.89
N LEU A 203 15.64 -21.21 8.93
CA LEU A 203 14.89 -20.68 7.80
C LEU A 203 13.55 -20.07 8.21
N LEU A 204 12.88 -20.66 9.21
CA LEU A 204 11.62 -20.15 9.73
C LEU A 204 11.79 -18.81 10.45
N LEU A 205 12.93 -18.60 11.12
CA LEU A 205 13.22 -17.37 11.84
C LEU A 205 13.97 -16.34 10.98
N ALA A 206 14.75 -16.75 9.99
CA ALA A 206 15.61 -15.86 9.22
C ALA A 206 14.84 -14.70 8.58
N SER A 207 13.73 -14.99 7.89
CA SER A 207 12.91 -13.96 7.26
C SER A 207 12.21 -13.05 8.29
N PRO A 208 11.37 -13.56 9.22
CA PRO A 208 10.62 -12.68 10.12
C PRO A 208 11.50 -11.95 11.15
N VAL A 209 12.59 -12.56 11.64
CA VAL A 209 13.50 -11.90 12.59
C VAL A 209 14.30 -10.80 11.89
N TRP A 210 14.80 -11.07 10.68
CA TRP A 210 15.54 -10.06 9.92
C TRP A 210 14.65 -8.88 9.54
N MET A 211 13.43 -9.15 9.06
CA MET A 211 12.44 -8.10 8.80
C MET A 211 12.08 -7.35 10.09
N GLY A 212 11.85 -8.04 11.20
CA GLY A 212 11.56 -7.40 12.48
C GLY A 212 12.67 -6.47 12.95
N TYR A 213 13.93 -6.88 12.83
CA TYR A 213 15.10 -6.06 13.15
C TYR A 213 15.19 -4.82 12.24
N GLN A 214 15.06 -5.00 10.93
CA GLN A 214 15.19 -3.92 9.94
C GLN A 214 14.05 -2.91 9.97
N ASN A 215 12.88 -3.25 10.54
CA ASN A 215 11.72 -2.36 10.57
C ASN A 215 11.37 -1.87 11.98
N TRP A 216 12.23 -2.10 12.98
CA TRP A 216 11.86 -1.78 14.36
C TRP A 216 11.88 -0.28 14.63
N ASP A 217 12.93 0.41 14.16
CA ASP A 217 13.18 1.82 14.45
C ASP A 217 12.38 2.78 13.55
N ASP A 218 12.01 2.37 12.34
CA ASP A 218 11.14 3.14 11.43
C ASP A 218 9.64 2.97 11.75
N HIS A 219 9.25 1.91 12.47
CA HIS A 219 7.89 1.69 12.97
C HIS A 219 7.66 2.11 14.42
N ASP A 220 8.70 2.55 15.13
CA ASP A 220 8.51 3.19 16.43
C ASP A 220 7.71 4.50 16.27
N ARG A 221 6.63 4.60 17.04
CA ARG A 221 5.73 5.76 17.10
C ARG A 221 5.62 6.35 18.50
N SER A 222 6.46 5.90 19.45
CA SER A 222 6.37 6.25 20.87
C SER A 222 6.40 7.76 21.14
N ASN A 223 7.11 8.52 20.31
CA ASN A 223 7.25 9.98 20.46
C ASN A 223 6.41 10.79 19.46
N ARG A 224 5.32 10.22 18.93
CA ARG A 224 4.48 10.87 17.91
C ARG A 224 3.23 11.52 18.54
N TYR A 225 3.39 12.74 19.04
CA TYR A 225 2.33 13.47 19.75
C TYR A 225 1.54 14.47 18.89
N VAL A 226 1.89 14.62 17.61
CA VAL A 226 1.25 15.63 16.73
C VAL A 226 -0.28 15.53 16.71
N ALA A 227 -0.83 14.31 16.56
CA ALA A 227 -2.28 14.11 16.50
C ALA A 227 -2.98 14.43 17.84
N PRO A 228 -2.59 13.85 18.99
CA PRO A 228 -3.24 14.17 20.26
C PRO A 228 -3.00 15.62 20.71
N ASP A 229 -1.81 16.19 20.50
CA ASP A 229 -1.52 17.58 20.91
C ASP A 229 -2.32 18.58 20.07
N TYR A 230 -2.40 18.37 18.76
CA TYR A 230 -3.26 19.16 17.88
C TYR A 230 -4.72 19.13 18.32
N ALA A 231 -5.24 17.92 18.58
CA ALA A 231 -6.62 17.73 19.02
C ALA A 231 -6.90 18.41 20.37
N ARG A 232 -5.96 18.31 21.32
CA ARG A 232 -6.09 18.91 22.64
C ARG A 232 -6.10 20.43 22.53
N ASN A 233 -5.15 21.00 21.80
CA ASN A 233 -5.08 22.44 21.57
C ASN A 233 -6.37 22.96 20.92
N LEU A 234 -6.92 22.23 19.95
CA LEU A 234 -8.17 22.60 19.28
C LEU A 234 -9.35 22.56 20.25
N LEU A 235 -9.54 21.47 21.01
CA LEU A 235 -10.63 21.35 21.98
C LEU A 235 -10.53 22.40 23.08
N GLU A 236 -9.36 22.55 23.71
CA GLU A 236 -9.14 23.44 24.85
C GLU A 236 -9.29 24.93 24.48
N SER A 237 -9.06 25.29 23.22
CA SER A 237 -9.24 26.66 22.73
C SER A 237 -10.70 27.07 22.50
N THR A 238 -11.63 26.12 22.49
CA THR A 238 -13.06 26.43 22.26
C THR A 238 -13.79 26.83 23.54
N ALA A 239 -14.81 27.68 23.39
CA ALA A 239 -15.72 28.02 24.50
C ALA A 239 -16.48 26.77 25.03
N PRO A 240 -16.93 26.78 26.30
CA PRO A 240 -17.74 25.69 26.84
C PRO A 240 -19.00 25.41 25.99
N HIS A 241 -19.33 24.13 25.81
CA HIS A 241 -20.50 23.67 25.04
C HIS A 241 -20.53 24.12 23.57
N SER A 242 -19.36 24.40 22.98
CA SER A 242 -19.25 24.74 21.57
C SER A 242 -19.55 23.55 20.64
N ILE A 243 -19.83 23.87 19.38
CA ILE A 243 -19.94 22.88 18.29
C ILE A 243 -18.74 23.07 17.38
N LEU A 244 -17.93 22.03 17.22
CA LEU A 244 -16.73 22.03 16.40
C LEU A 244 -16.99 21.25 15.11
N PHE A 245 -16.90 21.92 13.97
CA PHE A 245 -17.04 21.31 12.66
C PHE A 245 -15.68 20.87 12.13
N THR A 246 -15.55 19.62 11.72
CA THR A 246 -14.30 19.01 11.24
C THR A 246 -14.48 18.47 9.83
N ASN A 247 -13.37 18.34 9.07
CA ASN A 247 -13.43 17.87 7.69
C ASN A 247 -12.58 16.60 7.50
N GLY A 248 -13.25 15.45 7.58
CA GLY A 248 -12.64 14.15 7.35
C GLY A 248 -11.91 13.57 8.57
N ASP A 249 -11.33 12.41 8.32
CA ASP A 249 -10.83 11.49 9.36
C ASP A 249 -9.64 12.06 10.14
N ASN A 250 -8.73 12.76 9.45
CA ASN A 250 -7.50 13.29 10.07
C ASN A 250 -7.76 14.37 11.12
N ASP A 251 -8.81 15.16 10.94
CA ASP A 251 -9.22 16.19 11.90
C ASP A 251 -10.07 15.58 13.01
N THR A 252 -10.95 14.65 12.65
CA THR A 252 -12.03 14.15 13.53
C THR A 252 -11.52 13.08 14.50
N PHE A 253 -10.78 12.08 14.02
CA PHE A 253 -10.41 10.93 14.85
C PHE A 253 -9.52 11.28 16.05
N PRO A 254 -8.52 12.18 15.93
CA PRO A 254 -7.75 12.60 17.10
C PRO A 254 -8.61 13.27 18.18
N LEU A 255 -9.63 14.04 17.79
CA LEU A 255 -10.55 14.69 18.72
C LEU A 255 -11.47 13.68 19.42
N TRP A 256 -12.03 12.73 18.66
CA TRP A 256 -12.83 11.64 19.24
C TRP A 256 -12.01 10.77 20.18
N TYR A 257 -10.75 10.47 19.85
CA TYR A 257 -9.86 9.78 20.77
C TYR A 257 -9.76 10.52 22.11
N LEU A 258 -9.50 11.83 22.07
CA LEU A 258 -9.41 12.62 23.31
C LEU A 258 -10.71 12.67 24.11
N GLN A 259 -11.87 12.74 23.45
CA GLN A 259 -13.16 12.77 24.14
C GLN A 259 -13.56 11.40 24.71
N GLU A 260 -13.47 10.35 23.91
CA GLU A 260 -14.00 9.02 24.22
C GLU A 260 -13.04 8.17 25.06
N VAL A 261 -11.72 8.36 24.91
CA VAL A 261 -10.70 7.59 25.63
C VAL A 261 -10.10 8.40 26.78
N GLU A 262 -9.65 9.63 26.49
CA GLU A 262 -8.96 10.48 27.47
C GLU A 262 -9.93 11.37 28.29
N ALA A 263 -11.23 11.33 27.97
CA ALA A 263 -12.29 12.11 28.64
C ALA A 263 -12.03 13.63 28.68
N VAL A 264 -11.38 14.18 27.66
CA VAL A 264 -11.03 15.61 27.56
C VAL A 264 -12.15 16.37 26.85
N ARG A 265 -12.61 17.49 27.43
CA ARG A 265 -13.56 18.44 26.80
C ARG A 265 -14.77 17.73 26.17
N THR A 266 -15.37 16.78 26.90
CA THR A 266 -16.58 16.05 26.48
C THR A 266 -17.83 16.93 26.40
N ASP A 267 -17.73 18.19 26.81
CA ASP A 267 -18.75 19.22 26.65
C ASP A 267 -18.88 19.73 25.20
N VAL A 268 -17.80 19.67 24.41
CA VAL A 268 -17.75 20.15 23.03
C VAL A 268 -18.37 19.12 22.08
N ARG A 269 -19.26 19.55 21.18
CA ARG A 269 -19.87 18.63 20.22
C ARG A 269 -19.12 18.66 18.89
N ILE A 270 -18.56 17.52 18.49
CA ILE A 270 -17.86 17.39 17.22
C ILE A 270 -18.84 16.97 16.12
N VAL A 271 -18.82 17.69 15.00
CA VAL A 271 -19.63 17.41 13.82
C VAL A 271 -18.70 17.23 12.62
N CYS A 272 -18.51 15.97 12.21
CA CYS A 272 -17.75 15.65 11.01
C CYS A 272 -18.59 15.94 9.77
N LEU A 273 -18.05 16.78 8.88
CA LEU A 273 -18.72 17.22 7.65
C LEU A 273 -18.54 16.25 6.46
N SER A 274 -17.72 15.20 6.64
CA SER A 274 -17.29 14.13 5.69
C SER A 274 -17.35 14.40 4.19
#